data_AF-G4ZSL8-F1
#
_entry.id   AF-G4ZSL8-F1
#
_cell.length_a   1.000
_cell.length_b   1.000
_cell.length_c   1.000
_cell.angle_alpha   90.00
_cell.angle_beta   90.00
_cell.angle_gamma   90.00
#
_symmetry.space_group_name_H-M   'P 1'
#
loop_
_entity.id
_entity.type
_entity.pdbx_description
1 polymer ?
#
loop_
_entity_poly.entity_id
_entity_poly.type
_entity_poly.pdbx_seq_one_letter_code
_entity_poly.pdbx_strand_id
1 'polypeptide(L)'
;MVHNYTLVDGAAYYATSNRDNAANRSRVQCFDPELGHLPPINAIAAALNDAVAIMNASSDVECSSGNVFKVSVNDIEFVLCASGSSGLKLYGSDMDISVERLSTRMNISAPVLMGDKLHRCPVVVSEFEATLTGEALLTGRPIPFEATRRLKAEFDFSWGDSSSFSETSTESTITDTIVVTHSMGNLMLAGAIAKGKCSLDPTSTWVGLAAPMKGSMGSDFIQDSCAGKTNFMFNAISAVSGRCPPTTAIKSMPNEGGSHSTAELDAAYRAAQEVYRTNVSALMCSESFSGLLSTRQPLLWPLGIVGQHHSRRNDGMVEFDSCAVGFPASKFGNTWSDRFYRTKLNHYDMQFRFGDALFDKAKMPLKWFECLL
;
A
#
# COMPACT_ATOMS: atom_id res chain seq x y z
N MET A 1 -35.81 -27.58 16.85
CA MET A 1 -36.39 -27.12 15.57
C MET A 1 -35.25 -26.66 14.68
N VAL A 2 -35.18 -27.13 13.44
CA VAL A 2 -34.18 -26.74 12.44
C VAL A 2 -34.84 -25.76 11.47
N HIS A 3 -34.15 -24.66 11.18
CA HIS A 3 -34.59 -23.62 10.26
C HIS A 3 -33.70 -23.67 9.01
N ASN A 4 -34.31 -23.95 7.86
CA ASN A 4 -33.63 -24.04 6.58
C ASN A 4 -34.06 -22.86 5.71
N TYR A 5 -33.07 -22.16 5.16
CA TYR A 5 -33.26 -21.07 4.22
C TYR A 5 -32.71 -21.51 2.87
N THR A 6 -33.45 -21.27 1.79
CA THR A 6 -33.03 -21.67 0.44
C THR A 6 -33.34 -20.55 -0.54
N LEU A 7 -32.37 -20.21 -1.39
CA LEU A 7 -32.54 -19.25 -2.49
C LEU A 7 -32.36 -20.02 -3.81
N VAL A 8 -33.38 -20.04 -4.66
CA VAL A 8 -33.36 -20.74 -5.96
C VAL A 8 -33.99 -19.83 -7.01
N ASP A 9 -33.28 -19.59 -8.12
CA ASP A 9 -33.73 -18.73 -9.22
C ASP A 9 -34.22 -17.35 -8.75
N GLY A 10 -33.53 -16.76 -7.77
CA GLY A 10 -33.86 -15.48 -7.16
C GLY A 10 -35.05 -15.48 -6.20
N ALA A 11 -35.72 -16.62 -5.99
CA ALA A 11 -36.82 -16.79 -5.06
C ALA A 11 -36.35 -17.41 -3.73
N ALA A 12 -36.77 -16.82 -2.61
CA ALA A 12 -36.34 -17.24 -1.28
C ALA A 12 -37.44 -18.04 -0.55
N TYR A 13 -37.00 -19.10 0.12
CA TYR A 13 -37.85 -20.06 0.83
C TYR A 13 -37.35 -20.24 2.26
N TYR A 14 -38.29 -20.38 3.19
CA TYR A 14 -38.02 -20.72 4.58
C TYR A 14 -38.78 -21.98 4.96
N ALA A 15 -38.05 -22.94 5.53
CA ALA A 15 -38.59 -24.19 5.99
C ALA A 15 -38.23 -24.47 7.44
N THR A 16 -39.19 -24.95 8.22
CA THR A 16 -38.95 -25.40 9.60
C THR A 16 -39.21 -26.89 9.72
N SER A 17 -38.28 -27.64 10.33
CA SER A 17 -38.49 -29.05 10.69
C SER A 17 -38.32 -29.25 12.20
N ASN A 18 -39.18 -30.09 12.80
CA ASN A 18 -39.09 -30.43 14.22
C ASN A 18 -38.55 -31.86 14.37
N ARG A 19 -37.46 -32.04 15.12
CA ARG A 19 -36.73 -33.32 15.19
C ARG A 19 -37.48 -34.42 15.96
N ASP A 20 -38.49 -34.05 16.77
CA ASP A 20 -39.09 -34.98 17.75
C ASP A 20 -40.53 -35.42 17.45
N ASN A 21 -41.09 -35.14 16.26
CA ASN A 21 -42.41 -35.66 15.89
C ASN A 21 -42.55 -35.81 14.36
N ALA A 22 -42.49 -37.06 13.88
CA ALA A 22 -42.68 -37.42 12.47
C ALA A 22 -44.06 -37.07 11.89
N ALA A 23 -45.00 -36.59 12.72
CA ALA A 23 -46.36 -36.22 12.32
C ALA A 23 -46.58 -34.70 12.17
N ASN A 24 -45.61 -33.83 12.49
CA ASN A 24 -45.78 -32.38 12.35
C ASN A 24 -45.04 -31.85 11.11
N ARG A 25 -45.85 -31.54 10.09
CA ARG A 25 -45.51 -31.04 8.75
C ARG A 25 -44.35 -30.04 8.75
N SER A 26 -43.30 -30.34 7.98
CA SER A 26 -42.37 -29.33 7.50
C SER A 26 -43.17 -28.19 6.86
N ARG A 27 -43.20 -27.02 7.51
CA ARG A 27 -43.82 -25.83 6.94
C ARG A 27 -42.79 -25.18 6.03
N VAL A 28 -43.16 -25.02 4.76
CA VAL A 28 -42.41 -24.24 3.77
C VAL A 28 -43.24 -23.02 3.44
N GLN A 29 -42.64 -21.84 3.49
CA GLN A 29 -43.27 -20.59 3.09
C GLN A 29 -42.29 -19.77 2.24
N CYS A 30 -42.85 -18.89 1.40
CA CYS A 30 -42.03 -17.87 0.74
C CYS A 30 -41.43 -16.96 1.82
N PHE A 31 -40.17 -16.65 1.65
CA PHE A 31 -39.46 -15.76 2.57
C PHE A 31 -39.73 -14.31 2.15
N ASP A 32 -40.17 -13.49 3.11
CA ASP A 32 -40.43 -12.08 2.89
C ASP A 32 -39.11 -11.29 2.97
N PRO A 33 -38.74 -10.51 1.93
CA PRO A 33 -37.51 -9.72 1.93
C PRO A 33 -37.46 -8.66 3.05
N GLU A 34 -38.61 -8.25 3.62
CA GLU A 34 -38.63 -7.32 4.74
C GLU A 34 -38.17 -7.92 6.07
N LEU A 35 -38.04 -9.26 6.16
CA LEU A 35 -37.67 -9.93 7.41
C LEU A 35 -36.17 -9.86 7.72
N GLY A 36 -35.29 -9.37 6.82
CA GLY A 36 -33.89 -9.07 7.16
C GLY A 36 -33.05 -10.21 7.75
N HIS A 37 -33.48 -11.47 7.64
CA HIS A 37 -32.85 -12.62 8.33
C HIS A 37 -32.04 -13.55 7.41
N LEU A 38 -31.97 -13.28 6.11
CA LEU A 38 -31.06 -14.01 5.23
C LEU A 38 -29.66 -13.39 5.30
N PRO A 39 -28.60 -14.21 5.43
CA PRO A 39 -27.25 -13.75 5.15
C PRO A 39 -27.25 -13.08 3.76
N PRO A 40 -26.65 -11.90 3.59
CA PRO A 40 -26.76 -11.14 2.34
C PRO A 40 -25.83 -11.74 1.28
N ILE A 41 -26.20 -12.92 0.75
CA ILE A 41 -25.38 -13.71 -0.18
C ILE A 41 -24.95 -12.86 -1.39
N ASN A 42 -25.86 -12.04 -1.93
CA ASN A 42 -25.53 -11.14 -3.03
C ASN A 42 -24.59 -10.00 -2.63
N ALA A 43 -24.67 -9.50 -1.39
CA ALA A 43 -23.71 -8.49 -0.92
C ALA A 43 -22.32 -9.11 -0.72
N ILE A 44 -22.25 -10.36 -0.25
CA ILE A 44 -20.99 -11.11 -0.17
C ILE A 44 -20.43 -11.31 -1.58
N ALA A 45 -21.24 -11.74 -2.54
CA ALA A 45 -20.83 -11.91 -3.92
C ALA A 45 -20.36 -10.59 -4.56
N ALA A 46 -21.08 -9.48 -4.33
CA ALA A 46 -20.70 -8.14 -4.77
C ALA A 46 -19.37 -7.71 -4.16
N ALA A 47 -19.15 -7.96 -2.87
CA ALA A 47 -17.89 -7.65 -2.19
C ALA A 47 -16.68 -8.37 -2.81
N LEU A 48 -16.88 -9.57 -3.40
CA LEU A 48 -15.82 -10.28 -4.12
C LEU A 48 -15.47 -9.60 -5.45
N ASN A 49 -16.44 -8.96 -6.11
CA ASN A 49 -16.17 -8.20 -7.34
C ASN A 49 -15.30 -6.98 -7.04
N ASP A 50 -15.55 -6.33 -5.90
CA ASP A 50 -14.87 -5.11 -5.48
C ASP A 50 -13.60 -5.39 -4.64
N ALA A 51 -13.12 -6.64 -4.63
CA ALA A 51 -11.98 -7.05 -3.83
C ALA A 51 -10.68 -6.35 -4.24
N VAL A 52 -10.06 -5.66 -3.29
CA VAL A 52 -8.81 -4.92 -3.50
C VAL A 52 -7.66 -5.68 -2.86
N ALA A 53 -6.67 -6.10 -3.65
CA ALA A 53 -5.49 -6.80 -3.12
C ALA A 53 -4.72 -5.94 -2.12
N ILE A 54 -4.33 -6.53 -0.98
CA ILE A 54 -3.51 -5.90 0.06
C ILE A 54 -2.24 -6.72 0.31
N MET A 55 -1.14 -6.06 0.68
CA MET A 55 0.14 -6.75 0.85
C MET A 55 0.20 -7.64 2.09
N ASN A 56 -0.51 -7.28 3.17
CA ASN A 56 -0.56 -8.03 4.43
C ASN A 56 -1.95 -7.92 5.08
N ALA A 57 -2.36 -8.99 5.77
CA ALA A 57 -3.48 -8.98 6.71
C ALA A 57 -3.10 -8.31 8.05
N SER A 58 -4.08 -7.99 8.89
CA SER A 58 -3.86 -7.59 10.29
C SER A 58 -3.14 -8.70 11.08
N SER A 59 -2.48 -8.36 12.20
CA SER A 59 -1.69 -9.28 13.02
C SER A 59 -2.45 -10.52 13.52
N ASP A 60 -3.77 -10.46 13.53
CA ASP A 60 -4.64 -11.51 14.08
C ASP A 60 -5.17 -12.47 12.99
N VAL A 61 -4.78 -12.27 11.73
CA VAL A 61 -5.26 -13.03 10.57
C VAL A 61 -4.08 -13.59 9.78
N GLU A 62 -3.84 -14.89 9.93
CA GLU A 62 -2.78 -15.60 9.19
C GLU A 62 -3.28 -16.02 7.81
N CYS A 63 -2.72 -15.41 6.76
CA CYS A 63 -3.03 -15.75 5.38
C CYS A 63 -1.75 -16.00 4.59
N SER A 64 -1.80 -16.95 3.66
CA SER A 64 -0.68 -17.21 2.76
C SER A 64 -0.37 -15.94 1.94
N SER A 65 0.91 -15.58 1.88
CA SER A 65 1.39 -14.37 1.21
C SER A 65 0.95 -14.32 -0.27
N GLY A 66 0.44 -13.16 -0.70
CA GLY A 66 0.03 -12.90 -2.09
C GLY A 66 -1.47 -13.09 -2.41
N ASN A 67 -2.28 -13.61 -1.47
CA ASN A 67 -3.70 -13.90 -1.69
C ASN A 67 -4.62 -13.19 -0.67
N VAL A 68 -4.25 -11.99 -0.24
CA VAL A 68 -5.00 -11.22 0.75
C VAL A 68 -5.66 -10.01 0.09
N PHE A 69 -6.93 -9.79 0.38
CA PHE A 69 -7.74 -8.71 -0.17
C PHE A 69 -8.49 -7.99 0.95
N LYS A 70 -8.83 -6.72 0.71
CA LYS A 70 -9.81 -5.98 1.49
C LYS A 70 -11.13 -6.00 0.73
N VAL A 71 -12.21 -6.32 1.42
CA VAL A 71 -13.59 -6.31 0.87
C VAL A 71 -14.53 -5.63 1.86
N SER A 72 -15.68 -5.15 1.38
CA SER A 72 -16.73 -4.60 2.22
C SER A 72 -18.07 -5.26 1.90
N VAL A 73 -18.73 -5.83 2.92
CA VAL A 73 -20.07 -6.43 2.78
C VAL A 73 -21.03 -5.57 3.59
N ASN A 74 -21.96 -4.87 2.92
CA ASN A 74 -22.91 -3.94 3.56
C ASN A 74 -22.22 -2.97 4.54
N ASP A 75 -21.16 -2.29 4.08
CA ASP A 75 -20.35 -1.33 4.84
C ASP A 75 -19.51 -1.91 6.00
N ILE A 76 -19.51 -3.23 6.19
CA ILE A 76 -18.64 -3.92 7.14
C ILE A 76 -17.37 -4.34 6.40
N GLU A 77 -16.20 -3.93 6.91
CA GLU A 77 -14.91 -4.28 6.32
C GLU A 77 -14.47 -5.68 6.74
N PHE A 78 -13.96 -6.45 5.76
CA PHE A 78 -13.36 -7.75 6.00
C PHE A 78 -11.99 -7.85 5.35
N VAL A 79 -11.12 -8.66 5.98
CA VAL A 79 -9.90 -9.17 5.35
C VAL A 79 -10.24 -10.48 4.68
N LEU A 80 -10.14 -10.56 3.37
CA LEU A 80 -10.37 -11.77 2.60
C LEU A 80 -9.06 -12.48 2.32
N CYS A 81 -9.03 -13.79 2.56
CA CYS A 81 -7.92 -14.65 2.26
C CYS A 81 -8.35 -15.74 1.29
N ALA A 82 -7.76 -15.73 0.10
CA ALA A 82 -8.04 -16.71 -0.93
C ALA A 82 -7.09 -17.91 -0.80
N SER A 83 -7.67 -19.11 -0.76
CA SER A 83 -6.95 -20.38 -0.62
C SER A 83 -6.97 -21.19 -1.93
N GLY A 84 -7.08 -20.51 -3.08
CA GLY A 84 -7.08 -21.13 -4.40
C GLY A 84 -8.21 -22.14 -4.60
N SER A 85 -7.84 -23.42 -4.72
CA SER A 85 -8.81 -24.52 -4.91
C SER A 85 -9.63 -24.85 -3.65
N SER A 86 -9.17 -24.44 -2.48
CA SER A 86 -9.82 -24.72 -1.19
C SER A 86 -10.91 -23.73 -0.81
N GLY A 87 -11.11 -22.66 -1.60
CA GLY A 87 -12.10 -21.63 -1.32
C GLY A 87 -11.48 -20.33 -0.79
N LEU A 88 -12.23 -19.60 0.03
CA LEU A 88 -11.81 -18.32 0.60
C LEU A 88 -12.42 -18.09 1.99
N LYS A 89 -11.80 -17.22 2.79
CA LYS A 89 -12.29 -16.83 4.11
C LYS A 89 -12.24 -15.33 4.29
N LEU A 90 -13.33 -14.72 4.74
CA LEU A 90 -13.41 -13.30 5.12
C LEU A 90 -13.37 -13.23 6.64
N TYR A 91 -12.43 -12.45 7.17
CA TYR A 91 -12.26 -12.19 8.59
C TYR A 91 -12.82 -10.81 8.90
N GLY A 92 -13.81 -10.75 9.77
CA GLY A 92 -14.47 -9.52 10.21
C GLY A 92 -14.34 -9.32 11.72
N SER A 93 -14.70 -8.14 12.21
CA SER A 93 -14.71 -7.85 13.66
C SER A 93 -15.72 -8.69 14.43
N ASP A 94 -16.89 -8.94 13.83
CA ASP A 94 -18.04 -9.56 14.49
C ASP A 94 -18.27 -11.01 14.06
N MET A 95 -17.92 -11.34 12.81
CA MET A 95 -18.05 -12.69 12.27
C MET A 95 -17.03 -12.97 11.18
N ASP A 96 -16.71 -14.26 11.03
CA ASP A 96 -15.97 -14.80 9.89
C ASP A 96 -16.93 -15.43 8.89
N ILE A 97 -16.63 -15.30 7.60
CA ILE A 97 -17.37 -15.96 6.53
C ILE A 97 -16.42 -16.91 5.79
N SER A 98 -16.72 -18.20 5.82
CA SER A 98 -15.97 -19.22 5.07
C SER A 98 -16.75 -19.64 3.82
N VAL A 99 -16.09 -19.64 2.67
CA VAL A 99 -16.64 -20.10 1.40
C VAL A 99 -15.81 -21.27 0.91
N GLU A 100 -16.42 -22.45 0.86
CA GLU A 100 -15.77 -23.69 0.43
C GLU A 100 -16.20 -24.07 -0.99
N ARG A 101 -15.26 -24.65 -1.75
CA ARG A 101 -15.57 -25.19 -3.06
C ARG A 101 -15.93 -26.67 -2.96
N LEU A 102 -17.07 -27.02 -3.56
CA LEU A 102 -17.53 -28.39 -3.65
C LEU A 102 -17.01 -29.03 -4.95
N SER A 103 -16.53 -30.27 -4.87
CA SER A 103 -16.01 -31.03 -6.03
C SER A 103 -17.10 -31.54 -6.96
N THR A 104 -18.35 -31.61 -6.49
CA THR A 104 -19.52 -32.04 -7.25
C THR A 104 -20.58 -30.94 -7.25
N ARG A 105 -21.26 -30.77 -8.40
CA ARG A 105 -22.36 -29.82 -8.51
C ARG A 105 -23.49 -30.26 -7.59
N MET A 106 -23.80 -29.47 -6.57
CA MET A 106 -25.03 -29.66 -5.79
C MET A 106 -26.22 -29.10 -6.57
N ASN A 107 -27.22 -29.94 -6.82
CA ASN A 107 -28.50 -29.47 -7.31
C ASN A 107 -29.33 -28.96 -6.13
N ILE A 108 -29.28 -27.65 -5.93
CA ILE A 108 -30.21 -26.97 -5.01
C ILE A 108 -31.55 -26.88 -5.73
N SER A 109 -32.59 -27.44 -5.11
CA SER A 109 -33.95 -27.42 -5.65
C SER A 109 -34.89 -26.73 -4.67
N ALA A 110 -35.91 -26.07 -5.21
CA ALA A 110 -36.92 -25.42 -4.38
C ALA A 110 -37.59 -26.46 -3.46
N PRO A 111 -37.78 -26.14 -2.16
CA PRO A 111 -38.40 -27.06 -1.23
C PRO A 111 -39.85 -27.40 -1.65
N VAL A 112 -40.19 -28.69 -1.59
CA VAL A 112 -41.51 -29.22 -1.99
C VAL A 112 -42.42 -29.32 -0.76
N LEU A 113 -43.68 -28.89 -0.89
CA LEU A 113 -44.71 -29.16 0.11
C LEU A 113 -45.37 -30.50 -0.23
N MET A 114 -45.13 -31.54 0.56
CA MET A 114 -45.91 -32.79 0.56
C MET A 114 -46.47 -33.22 -0.81
N GLY A 115 -45.61 -33.40 -1.82
CA GLY A 115 -46.00 -33.91 -3.14
C GLY A 115 -46.52 -32.87 -4.14
N ASP A 116 -46.84 -31.65 -3.72
CA ASP A 116 -47.25 -30.55 -4.59
C ASP A 116 -46.14 -29.49 -4.71
N LYS A 117 -45.88 -29.03 -5.94
CA LYS A 117 -44.95 -27.91 -6.19
C LYS A 117 -45.52 -26.66 -5.52
N LEU A 118 -44.76 -26.04 -4.61
CA LEU A 118 -45.11 -24.74 -4.03
C LEU A 118 -45.38 -23.74 -5.18
N HIS A 119 -46.40 -22.88 -5.04
CA HIS A 119 -46.56 -21.74 -5.94
C HIS A 119 -45.24 -20.96 -6.00
N ARG A 120 -44.82 -20.57 -7.21
CA ARG A 120 -43.53 -19.94 -7.49
C ARG A 120 -43.42 -18.67 -6.63
N CYS A 121 -42.55 -18.70 -5.61
CA CYS A 121 -42.33 -17.55 -4.74
C CYS A 121 -41.84 -16.35 -5.58
N PRO A 122 -42.14 -15.11 -5.16
CA PRO A 122 -41.66 -13.94 -5.86
C PRO A 122 -40.13 -13.94 -5.90
N VAL A 123 -39.58 -13.45 -7.00
CA VAL A 123 -38.16 -13.17 -7.12
C VAL A 123 -37.85 -11.98 -6.21
N VAL A 124 -37.00 -12.21 -5.23
CA VAL A 124 -36.62 -11.23 -4.20
C VAL A 124 -35.17 -10.77 -4.37
N VAL A 125 -34.40 -11.44 -5.22
CA VAL A 125 -32.99 -11.18 -5.45
C VAL A 125 -32.69 -11.30 -6.95
N SER A 126 -31.95 -10.34 -7.51
CA SER A 126 -31.51 -10.36 -8.90
C SER A 126 -30.34 -11.32 -9.11
N GLU A 127 -30.17 -11.78 -10.35
CA GLU A 127 -28.96 -12.49 -10.75
C GLU A 127 -27.71 -11.63 -10.51
N PHE A 128 -26.62 -12.29 -10.13
CA PHE A 128 -25.33 -11.68 -9.86
C PHE A 128 -24.38 -11.95 -11.03
N GLU A 129 -23.79 -10.91 -11.58
CA GLU A 129 -22.72 -11.03 -12.57
C GLU A 129 -21.35 -10.89 -11.88
N ALA A 130 -20.54 -11.94 -12.00
CA ALA A 130 -19.18 -11.93 -11.49
C ALA A 130 -18.26 -11.14 -12.42
N THR A 131 -17.46 -10.24 -11.85
CA THR A 131 -16.30 -9.65 -12.52
C THR A 131 -15.20 -10.69 -12.70
N LEU A 132 -14.16 -10.38 -13.49
CA LEU A 132 -12.98 -11.25 -13.62
C LEU A 132 -12.31 -11.55 -12.26
N THR A 133 -12.25 -10.56 -11.37
CA THR A 133 -11.74 -10.71 -10.00
C THR A 133 -12.64 -11.62 -9.17
N GLY A 134 -13.95 -11.37 -9.19
CA GLY A 134 -14.93 -12.18 -8.47
C GLY A 134 -14.96 -13.63 -8.97
N GLU A 135 -14.91 -13.85 -10.29
CA GLU A 135 -14.83 -15.18 -10.88
C GLU A 135 -13.56 -15.89 -10.44
N ALA A 136 -12.41 -15.22 -10.48
CA ALA A 136 -11.14 -15.81 -10.06
C ALA A 136 -11.12 -16.19 -8.57
N LEU A 137 -11.67 -15.36 -7.70
CA LEU A 137 -11.81 -15.66 -6.27
C LEU A 137 -12.76 -16.84 -6.03
N LEU A 138 -13.91 -16.88 -6.71
CA LEU A 138 -14.90 -17.95 -6.57
C LEU A 138 -14.42 -19.28 -7.17
N THR A 139 -13.67 -19.23 -8.27
CA THR A 139 -13.20 -20.41 -9.02
C THR A 139 -11.77 -20.81 -8.70
N GLY A 140 -11.04 -20.02 -7.91
CA GLY A 140 -9.65 -20.28 -7.53
C GLY A 140 -8.72 -20.29 -8.74
N ARG A 141 -9.17 -19.71 -9.86
CA ARG A 141 -8.35 -19.46 -11.02
C ARG A 141 -7.38 -18.33 -10.70
N PRO A 142 -6.22 -18.28 -11.37
CA PRO A 142 -5.38 -17.10 -11.32
C PRO A 142 -6.22 -15.88 -11.68
N ILE A 143 -6.20 -14.85 -10.83
CA ILE A 143 -6.87 -13.59 -11.13
C ILE A 143 -6.28 -13.06 -12.44
N PRO A 144 -7.08 -12.90 -13.51
CA PRO A 144 -6.60 -12.33 -14.75
C PRO A 144 -6.14 -10.91 -14.42
N PHE A 145 -4.84 -10.72 -14.26
CA PHE A 145 -4.27 -9.39 -14.24
C PHE A 145 -4.55 -8.83 -15.63
N GLU A 146 -5.50 -7.89 -15.74
CA GLU A 146 -5.56 -7.06 -16.93
C GLU A 146 -4.16 -6.51 -17.15
N ALA A 147 -3.64 -6.79 -18.34
CA ALA A 147 -2.34 -6.35 -18.80
C ALA A 147 -2.36 -4.83 -19.09
N THR A 148 -2.85 -4.00 -18.17
CA THR A 148 -2.31 -2.66 -18.04
C THR A 148 -0.92 -2.84 -17.46
N ARG A 149 0.08 -2.88 -18.36
CA ARG A 149 1.52 -2.87 -18.13
C ARG A 149 1.90 -2.42 -16.71
N ARG A 150 1.84 -3.34 -15.76
CA ARG A 150 2.48 -3.20 -14.47
C ARG A 150 3.94 -3.43 -14.77
N LEU A 151 4.74 -2.37 -14.83
CA LEU A 151 6.15 -2.55 -14.49
C LEU A 151 6.13 -3.24 -13.13
N LYS A 152 6.61 -4.48 -13.09
CA LYS A 152 6.86 -5.21 -11.86
C LYS A 152 7.84 -4.34 -11.10
N ALA A 153 7.33 -3.48 -10.23
CA ALA A 153 8.17 -2.76 -9.32
C ALA A 153 8.67 -3.81 -8.34
N GLU A 154 9.88 -4.28 -8.58
CA GLU A 154 10.62 -5.10 -7.66
C GLU A 154 10.99 -4.20 -6.46
N PHE A 155 10.00 -3.91 -5.61
CA PHE A 155 10.21 -3.27 -4.33
C PHE A 155 10.50 -4.36 -3.28
N ASP A 156 11.50 -5.19 -3.57
CA ASP A 156 12.23 -5.93 -2.55
C ASP A 156 13.59 -5.25 -2.42
N PHE A 157 13.79 -4.50 -1.34
CA PHE A 157 15.13 -4.03 -0.94
C PHE A 157 15.86 -5.20 -0.29
N SER A 158 16.07 -6.27 -1.07
CA SER A 158 17.08 -7.28 -0.80
C SER A 158 18.33 -6.87 -1.57
N TRP A 159 19.37 -6.44 -0.84
CA TRP A 159 20.71 -6.32 -1.43
C TRP A 159 21.26 -7.74 -1.64
N GLY A 160 20.83 -8.37 -2.73
CA GLY A 160 21.24 -9.71 -3.16
C GLY A 160 20.91 -9.95 -4.63
N ASP A 161 21.94 -9.90 -5.48
CA ASP A 161 22.12 -10.51 -6.81
C ASP A 161 21.03 -10.47 -7.91
N SER A 162 19.97 -9.66 -7.80
CA SER A 162 19.09 -9.42 -8.97
C SER A 162 18.79 -7.94 -9.21
N SER A 163 19.80 -7.17 -9.60
CA SER A 163 19.55 -5.88 -10.27
C SER A 163 19.23 -6.13 -11.75
N SER A 164 17.97 -5.94 -12.14
CA SER A 164 17.56 -6.02 -13.55
C SER A 164 17.96 -4.74 -14.31
N PHE A 165 19.21 -4.69 -14.77
CA PHE A 165 19.66 -3.65 -15.69
C PHE A 165 19.32 -4.04 -17.13
N SER A 166 19.17 -3.04 -17.99
CA SER A 166 19.05 -3.27 -19.44
C SER A 166 20.27 -4.04 -19.95
N GLU A 167 20.06 -4.98 -20.87
CA GLU A 167 21.14 -5.71 -21.55
C GLU A 167 22.09 -4.78 -22.33
N THR A 168 21.67 -3.54 -22.60
CA THR A 168 22.48 -2.51 -23.26
C THR A 168 23.42 -1.77 -22.31
N SER A 169 23.29 -1.95 -20.99
CA SER A 169 24.13 -1.26 -20.00
C SER A 169 25.56 -1.80 -20.01
N THR A 170 26.52 -0.94 -19.69
CA THR A 170 27.93 -1.32 -19.52
C THR A 170 28.31 -1.26 -18.04
N GLU A 171 29.54 -1.66 -17.70
CA GLU A 171 30.03 -1.59 -16.31
C GLU A 171 29.98 -0.18 -15.70
N SER A 172 29.98 0.88 -16.54
CA SER A 172 30.05 2.28 -16.10
C SER A 172 28.96 3.18 -16.67
N THR A 173 28.06 2.66 -17.52
CA THR A 173 26.98 3.45 -18.13
C THR A 173 25.65 2.73 -18.01
N ILE A 174 24.69 3.41 -17.38
CA ILE A 174 23.31 2.94 -17.22
C ILE A 174 22.49 3.45 -18.41
N THR A 175 22.00 2.53 -19.24
CA THR A 175 21.21 2.80 -20.45
C THR A 175 19.80 2.22 -20.33
N ASP A 176 18.84 2.83 -21.02
CA ASP A 176 17.46 2.35 -21.17
C ASP A 176 16.77 1.99 -19.84
N THR A 177 17.13 2.71 -18.76
CA THR A 177 16.71 2.36 -17.40
C THR A 177 16.04 3.55 -16.70
N ILE A 178 14.93 3.28 -16.02
CA ILE A 178 14.34 4.24 -15.08
C ILE A 178 14.93 3.96 -13.70
N VAL A 179 15.80 4.86 -13.23
CA VAL A 179 16.42 4.77 -11.91
C VAL A 179 15.58 5.54 -10.92
N VAL A 180 15.02 4.84 -9.93
CA VAL A 180 14.20 5.43 -8.87
C VAL A 180 14.99 5.41 -7.57
N THR A 181 15.24 6.57 -6.98
CA THR A 181 16.01 6.66 -5.72
C THR A 181 15.20 7.32 -4.62
N HIS A 182 15.21 6.71 -3.43
CA HIS A 182 14.60 7.24 -2.22
C HIS A 182 15.68 7.60 -1.19
N SER A 183 15.48 8.72 -0.48
CA SER A 183 16.33 9.11 0.65
C SER A 183 17.82 9.13 0.28
N MET A 184 18.68 8.52 1.10
CA MET A 184 20.12 8.37 0.88
C MET A 184 20.49 7.78 -0.49
N GLY A 185 19.61 6.99 -1.12
CA GLY A 185 19.86 6.44 -2.46
C GLY A 185 20.14 7.53 -3.51
N ASN A 186 19.56 8.72 -3.34
CA ASN A 186 19.83 9.86 -4.21
C ASN A 186 21.30 10.32 -4.06
N LEU A 187 21.84 10.39 -2.83
CA LEU A 187 23.23 10.78 -2.58
C LEU A 187 24.21 9.71 -3.08
N MET A 188 23.84 8.44 -2.94
CA MET A 188 24.66 7.34 -3.43
C MET A 188 24.83 7.40 -4.94
N LEU A 189 23.72 7.57 -5.68
CA LEU A 189 23.77 7.68 -7.14
C LEU A 189 24.46 8.98 -7.58
N ALA A 190 24.08 10.12 -7.01
CA ALA A 190 24.69 11.42 -7.31
C ALA A 190 26.20 11.40 -7.08
N GLY A 191 26.63 10.87 -5.93
CA GLY A 191 28.04 10.77 -5.55
C GLY A 191 28.83 9.77 -6.41
N ALA A 192 28.21 8.66 -6.83
CA ALA A 192 28.84 7.72 -7.74
C ALA A 192 29.11 8.37 -9.11
N ILE A 193 28.13 9.08 -9.67
CA ILE A 193 28.28 9.80 -10.92
C ILE A 193 29.29 10.95 -10.79
N ALA A 194 29.21 11.74 -9.72
CA ALA A 194 30.12 12.85 -9.46
C ALA A 194 31.59 12.41 -9.35
N LYS A 195 31.82 11.16 -8.88
CA LYS A 195 33.16 10.56 -8.78
C LYS A 195 33.56 9.76 -10.03
N GLY A 196 32.77 9.80 -11.09
CA GLY A 196 33.04 9.08 -12.34
C GLY A 196 32.97 7.55 -12.23
N LYS A 197 32.27 7.02 -11.20
CA LYS A 197 32.09 5.57 -11.05
C LYS A 197 31.04 5.01 -12.00
N CYS A 198 30.04 5.82 -12.34
CA CYS A 198 29.02 5.48 -13.32
C CYS A 198 28.49 6.75 -14.00
N SER A 199 27.66 6.57 -15.03
CA SER A 199 26.97 7.65 -15.75
C SER A 199 25.56 7.21 -16.16
N LEU A 200 24.69 8.19 -16.38
CA LEU A 200 23.35 7.96 -16.95
C LEU A 200 23.40 8.36 -18.43
N ASP A 201 23.05 7.42 -19.30
CA ASP A 201 22.84 7.71 -20.72
C ASP A 201 21.55 8.52 -20.94
N PRO A 202 21.43 9.34 -22.00
CA PRO A 202 20.19 10.06 -22.32
C PRO A 202 18.94 9.19 -22.50
N THR A 203 19.06 7.88 -22.75
CA THR A 203 17.91 6.97 -22.77
C THR A 203 17.42 6.55 -21.39
N SER A 204 18.18 6.85 -20.34
CA SER A 204 17.81 6.59 -18.95
C SER A 204 17.11 7.79 -18.31
N THR A 205 16.27 7.52 -17.32
CA THR A 205 15.52 8.54 -16.57
C THR A 205 15.77 8.39 -15.08
N TRP A 206 16.08 9.49 -14.39
CA TRP A 206 16.21 9.48 -12.94
C TRP A 206 15.00 10.13 -12.27
N VAL A 207 14.30 9.35 -11.43
CA VAL A 207 13.22 9.78 -10.54
C VAL A 207 13.73 9.85 -9.11
N GLY A 208 13.77 11.05 -8.53
CA GLY A 208 14.21 11.30 -7.16
C GLY A 208 13.04 11.41 -6.17
N LEU A 209 13.19 10.82 -4.99
CA LEU A 209 12.22 10.88 -3.89
C LEU A 209 12.93 11.22 -2.57
N ALA A 210 12.45 12.23 -1.85
CA ALA A 210 12.88 12.52 -0.47
C ALA A 210 14.40 12.69 -0.29
N ALA A 211 15.08 13.35 -1.24
CA ALA A 211 16.53 13.37 -1.34
C ALA A 211 17.20 14.29 -0.30
N PRO A 212 18.13 13.82 0.55
CA PRO A 212 18.86 14.69 1.49
C PRO A 212 20.07 15.35 0.81
N MET A 213 19.87 16.11 -0.27
CA MET A 213 20.99 16.66 -1.07
C MET A 213 21.79 17.77 -0.36
N LYS A 214 21.24 18.36 0.70
CA LYS A 214 21.96 19.24 1.64
C LYS A 214 22.14 18.59 3.02
N GLY A 215 21.96 17.28 3.11
CA GLY A 215 21.89 16.53 4.35
C GLY A 215 20.52 16.49 4.99
N SER A 216 20.48 15.99 6.23
CA SER A 216 19.27 15.71 6.99
C SER A 216 19.45 16.10 8.45
N MET A 217 18.55 16.96 8.96
CA MET A 217 18.54 17.26 10.41
C MET A 217 18.20 16.02 11.24
N GLY A 218 17.60 14.99 10.66
CA GLY A 218 17.46 13.68 11.30
C GLY A 218 18.81 13.01 11.59
N SER A 219 19.83 13.23 10.76
CA SER A 219 21.19 12.76 11.06
C SER A 219 21.79 13.52 12.23
N ASP A 220 21.76 14.86 12.18
CA ASP A 220 22.30 15.71 13.24
C ASP A 220 21.65 15.40 14.59
N PHE A 221 20.32 15.23 14.59
CA PHE A 221 19.54 14.82 15.76
C PHE A 221 20.05 13.51 16.38
N ILE A 222 20.28 12.47 15.57
CA ILE A 222 20.77 11.19 16.07
C ILE A 222 22.19 11.32 16.61
N GLN A 223 23.06 12.07 15.92
CA GLN A 223 24.44 12.28 16.35
C GLN A 223 24.53 13.01 17.69
N ASP A 224 23.75 14.09 17.87
CA ASP A 224 23.70 14.82 19.14
C ASP A 224 23.06 13.99 20.25
N SER A 225 22.00 13.24 19.94
CA SER A 225 21.33 12.35 20.91
C SER A 225 22.29 11.28 21.44
N CYS A 226 23.04 10.63 20.54
CA CYS A 226 24.02 9.62 20.95
C CYS A 226 25.24 10.22 21.68
N ALA A 227 25.53 11.51 21.48
CA ALA A 227 26.57 12.23 22.21
C ALA A 227 26.09 12.77 23.57
N GLY A 228 24.82 12.52 23.95
CA GLY A 228 24.24 13.01 25.20
C GLY A 228 24.05 14.53 25.26
N LYS A 229 24.04 15.21 24.09
CA LYS A 229 24.00 16.68 24.01
C LYS A 229 22.57 17.25 24.02
N THR A 230 21.56 16.42 24.22
CA THR A 230 20.17 16.76 23.90
C THR A 230 19.22 16.72 25.09
N ASN A 231 18.55 17.85 25.37
CA ASN A 231 17.44 17.97 26.35
C ASN A 231 16.06 17.68 25.71
N PHE A 232 15.92 16.64 24.89
CA PHE A 232 14.74 16.43 24.05
C PHE A 232 13.65 15.52 24.65
N MET A 233 12.44 15.58 24.07
CA MET A 233 11.28 14.79 24.48
C MET A 233 11.57 13.29 24.52
N PHE A 234 11.10 12.62 25.59
CA PHE A 234 11.22 11.18 25.79
C PHE A 234 10.74 10.35 24.58
N ASN A 235 9.65 10.75 23.92
CA ASN A 235 9.12 10.02 22.76
C ASN A 235 10.04 10.10 21.53
N ALA A 236 10.76 11.20 21.32
CA ALA A 236 11.72 11.33 20.23
C ALA A 236 13.00 10.54 20.51
N ILE A 237 13.45 10.55 21.77
CA ILE A 237 14.57 9.71 22.24
C ILE A 237 14.24 8.22 22.11
N SER A 238 13.01 7.82 22.45
CA SER A 238 12.52 6.46 22.26
C SER A 238 12.52 6.04 20.79
N ALA A 239 12.15 6.94 19.86
CA ALA A 239 12.17 6.67 18.42
C ALA A 239 13.58 6.47 17.83
N VAL A 240 14.62 6.98 18.51
CA VAL A 240 16.04 6.74 18.14
C VAL A 240 16.73 5.70 19.03
N SER A 241 16.02 5.14 20.00
CA SER A 241 16.51 4.04 20.82
C SER A 241 16.89 2.86 19.91
N GLY A 242 18.17 2.47 19.93
CA GLY A 242 18.73 1.45 19.03
C GLY A 242 19.47 2.00 17.79
N ARG A 243 19.51 3.32 17.57
CA ARG A 243 20.35 3.96 16.53
C ARG A 243 21.68 4.49 17.05
N CYS A 244 21.98 4.26 18.33
CA CYS A 244 23.26 4.57 18.94
C CYS A 244 24.13 3.31 19.04
N PRO A 245 25.44 3.38 18.71
CA PRO A 245 26.14 4.56 18.19
C PRO A 245 25.72 4.89 16.73
N PRO A 246 25.84 6.16 16.29
CA PRO A 246 25.48 6.54 14.92
C PRO A 246 26.30 5.74 13.91
N THR A 247 25.62 5.14 12.94
CA THR A 247 26.26 4.37 11.87
C THR A 247 27.03 5.28 10.91
N THR A 248 27.90 4.69 10.09
CA THR A 248 28.61 5.42 9.03
C THR A 248 27.65 6.16 8.09
N ALA A 249 26.52 5.54 7.74
CA ALA A 249 25.49 6.15 6.90
C ALA A 249 24.87 7.41 7.55
N ILE A 250 24.59 7.36 8.86
CA ILE A 250 24.09 8.53 9.58
C ILE A 250 25.15 9.64 9.58
N LYS A 251 26.39 9.31 9.94
CA LYS A 251 27.51 10.26 9.96
C LYS A 251 27.86 10.85 8.59
N SER A 252 27.47 10.20 7.50
CA SER A 252 27.67 10.73 6.14
C SER A 252 26.53 11.64 5.65
N MET A 253 25.49 11.87 6.46
CA MET A 253 24.33 12.70 6.10
C MET A 253 24.01 13.91 7.01
N PRO A 254 24.93 14.51 7.79
CA PRO A 254 24.65 15.75 8.51
C PRO A 254 24.32 16.89 7.54
N ASN A 255 23.70 17.96 8.04
CA ASN A 255 23.44 19.12 7.19
C ASN A 255 24.72 19.77 6.68
N GLU A 256 24.71 20.17 5.41
CA GLU A 256 25.78 20.93 4.78
C GLU A 256 26.06 22.22 5.57
N GLY A 257 27.32 22.43 5.95
CA GLY A 257 27.75 23.55 6.79
C GLY A 257 27.32 23.46 8.27
N GLY A 258 26.70 22.36 8.69
CA GLY A 258 26.30 22.09 10.07
C GLY A 258 27.48 21.64 10.97
N SER A 259 27.24 21.56 12.27
CA SER A 259 28.27 21.22 13.27
C SER A 259 28.85 19.81 13.18
N HIS A 260 28.13 18.90 12.52
CA HIS A 260 28.58 17.52 12.30
C HIS A 260 29.15 17.31 10.89
N SER A 261 29.14 18.34 10.03
CA SER A 261 29.72 18.27 8.69
C SER A 261 31.19 18.70 8.67
N THR A 262 31.86 18.44 7.56
CA THR A 262 33.24 18.87 7.28
C THR A 262 33.30 19.56 5.93
N ALA A 263 34.34 20.36 5.68
CA ALA A 263 34.54 20.99 4.38
C ALA A 263 34.64 19.97 3.23
N GLU A 264 35.18 18.78 3.49
CA GLU A 264 35.24 17.67 2.53
C GLU A 264 33.84 17.13 2.21
N LEU A 265 33.01 16.92 3.24
CA LEU A 265 31.64 16.44 3.06
C LEU A 265 30.77 17.49 2.37
N ASP A 266 30.92 18.77 2.71
CA ASP A 266 30.23 19.87 2.03
C ASP A 266 30.63 19.96 0.55
N ALA A 267 31.90 19.75 0.22
CA ALA A 267 32.35 19.67 -1.17
C ALA A 267 31.72 18.47 -1.90
N ALA A 268 31.59 17.31 -1.22
CA ALA A 268 30.92 16.15 -1.77
C ALA A 268 29.42 16.39 -2.00
N TYR A 269 28.73 17.10 -1.10
CA TYR A 269 27.35 17.53 -1.31
C TYR A 269 27.22 18.40 -2.54
N ARG A 270 28.06 19.43 -2.69
CA ARG A 270 28.01 20.33 -3.86
C ARG A 270 28.22 19.59 -5.18
N ALA A 271 29.16 18.65 -5.22
CA ALA A 271 29.38 17.80 -6.39
C ALA A 271 28.16 16.91 -6.69
N ALA A 272 27.54 16.32 -5.66
CA ALA A 272 26.31 15.54 -5.80
C ALA A 272 25.13 16.39 -6.27
N GLN A 273 24.96 17.60 -5.72
CA GLN A 273 23.91 18.55 -6.10
C GLN A 273 24.01 18.95 -7.58
N GLU A 274 25.23 19.12 -8.11
CA GLU A 274 25.46 19.41 -9.53
C GLU A 274 24.96 18.29 -10.44
N VAL A 275 25.29 17.04 -10.11
CA VAL A 275 24.79 15.87 -10.83
C VAL A 275 23.27 15.77 -10.70
N TYR A 276 22.76 15.94 -9.48
CA TYR A 276 21.34 15.83 -9.16
C TYR A 276 20.50 16.81 -9.99
N ARG A 277 20.88 18.09 -10.02
CA ARG A 277 20.14 19.13 -10.75
C ARG A 277 20.18 18.97 -12.27
N THR A 278 21.19 18.28 -12.81
CA THR A 278 21.37 18.10 -14.25
C THR A 278 20.75 16.82 -14.77
N ASN A 279 20.62 15.77 -13.95
CA ASN A 279 20.18 14.44 -14.38
C ASN A 279 18.77 14.04 -13.90
N VAL A 280 18.23 14.68 -12.86
CA VAL A 280 16.90 14.33 -12.34
C VAL A 280 15.79 14.84 -13.26
N SER A 281 14.95 13.92 -13.71
CA SER A 281 13.84 14.17 -14.64
C SER A 281 12.51 14.42 -13.93
N ALA A 282 12.31 13.81 -12.76
CA ALA A 282 11.13 13.96 -11.92
C ALA A 282 11.51 13.86 -10.45
N LEU A 283 10.80 14.61 -9.59
CA LEU A 283 11.19 14.76 -8.19
C LEU A 283 9.97 14.90 -7.27
N MET A 284 9.89 14.06 -6.25
CA MET A 284 8.93 14.18 -5.16
C MET A 284 9.62 14.70 -3.89
N CYS A 285 9.23 15.89 -3.45
CA CYS A 285 9.70 16.51 -2.20
C CYS A 285 8.51 16.90 -1.34
N SER A 286 8.56 16.63 -0.04
CA SER A 286 7.47 16.97 0.87
C SER A 286 7.72 18.27 1.62
N GLU A 287 6.67 19.05 1.78
CA GLU A 287 6.64 20.23 2.64
C GLU A 287 5.97 19.94 3.99
N SER A 288 5.58 18.70 4.27
CA SER A 288 4.95 18.36 5.53
C SER A 288 5.07 16.87 5.86
N PHE A 289 5.42 16.58 7.10
CA PHE A 289 5.45 15.24 7.68
C PHE A 289 4.07 14.71 8.07
N SER A 290 2.98 15.42 7.71
CA SER A 290 1.62 15.01 8.10
C SER A 290 1.32 13.58 7.65
N GLY A 291 1.70 13.22 6.43
CA GLY A 291 1.65 11.85 5.93
C GLY A 291 0.27 11.26 5.67
N LEU A 292 0.26 10.03 5.19
CA LEU A 292 -0.92 9.18 5.03
C LEU A 292 -1.39 8.65 6.38
N LEU A 293 -2.70 8.42 6.51
CA LEU A 293 -3.27 7.73 7.67
C LEU A 293 -2.69 6.32 7.73
N SER A 294 -1.80 6.08 8.69
CA SER A 294 -1.16 4.77 8.88
C SER A 294 -0.87 4.50 10.35
N THR A 295 -0.81 3.24 10.73
CA THR A 295 -0.47 2.83 12.11
C THR A 295 0.96 3.21 12.52
N ARG A 296 1.83 3.56 11.56
CA ARG A 296 3.22 4.00 11.81
C ARG A 296 3.38 5.52 11.90
N GLN A 297 2.36 6.29 11.52
CA GLN A 297 2.34 7.76 11.58
C GLN A 297 2.65 8.32 12.99
N PRO A 298 2.13 7.76 14.11
CA PRO A 298 2.43 8.27 15.46
C PRO A 298 3.89 8.06 15.90
N LEU A 299 4.58 7.05 15.35
CA LEU A 299 6.00 6.78 15.61
C LEU A 299 6.94 7.71 14.84
N LEU A 300 6.48 8.26 13.71
CA LEU A 300 7.29 9.07 12.80
C LEU A 300 7.18 10.57 13.09
N TRP A 301 6.04 11.03 13.59
CA TRP A 301 5.80 12.43 13.96
C TRP A 301 6.79 13.01 15.00
N PRO A 302 7.26 12.27 16.02
CA PRO A 302 8.23 12.81 16.98
C PRO A 302 9.53 13.29 16.31
N LEU A 303 10.01 12.64 15.25
CA LEU A 303 11.23 13.07 14.53
C LEU A 303 11.00 14.36 13.74
N GLY A 304 9.86 14.50 13.05
CA GLY A 304 9.52 15.72 12.32
C GLY A 304 9.16 16.92 13.20
N ILE A 305 8.73 16.68 14.44
CA ILE A 305 8.35 17.72 15.41
C ILE A 305 9.55 18.16 16.27
N VAL A 306 10.43 17.22 16.64
CA VAL A 306 11.51 17.44 17.63
C VAL A 306 12.89 17.57 16.99
N GLY A 307 13.07 17.11 15.75
CA GLY A 307 14.26 17.44 14.96
C GLY A 307 14.41 18.96 14.91
N GLN A 308 15.63 19.47 15.11
CA GLN A 308 15.94 20.91 15.00
C GLN A 308 15.87 21.38 13.54
N HIS A 309 14.82 21.00 12.82
CA HIS A 309 14.58 21.39 11.44
C HIS A 309 14.59 22.92 11.33
N HIS A 310 15.30 23.42 10.33
CA HIS A 310 15.32 24.87 10.03
C HIS A 310 13.93 25.40 9.63
N SER A 311 13.00 24.51 9.28
CA SER A 311 11.64 24.84 8.88
C SER A 311 10.68 23.68 9.18
N ARG A 312 9.38 24.01 9.32
CA ARG A 312 8.29 23.02 9.35
C ARG A 312 8.05 22.35 7.97
N ARG A 313 8.70 22.84 6.91
CA ARG A 313 8.66 22.27 5.57
C ARG A 313 9.63 21.09 5.45
N ASN A 314 9.24 19.95 6.00
CA ASN A 314 10.04 18.72 5.99
C ASN A 314 9.12 17.48 5.94
N ASP A 315 9.68 16.34 5.55
CA ASP A 315 8.99 15.05 5.51
C ASP A 315 9.13 14.24 6.83
N GLY A 316 9.77 14.81 7.85
CA GLY A 316 10.08 14.17 9.13
C GLY A 316 11.52 13.70 9.25
N MET A 317 12.28 13.71 8.14
CA MET A 317 13.71 13.39 8.10
C MET A 317 14.49 14.42 7.27
N VAL A 318 13.92 14.84 6.15
CA VAL A 318 14.55 15.68 5.13
C VAL A 318 13.69 16.92 4.89
N GLU A 319 14.34 18.08 4.94
CA GLU A 319 13.75 19.35 4.60
C GLU A 319 13.41 19.45 3.11
N PHE A 320 12.30 20.12 2.79
CA PHE A 320 11.94 20.41 1.40
C PHE A 320 13.09 21.08 0.65
N ASP A 321 13.76 22.05 1.27
CA ASP A 321 14.84 22.81 0.63
C ASP A 321 16.13 21.98 0.46
N SER A 322 16.31 20.91 1.26
CA SER A 322 17.37 19.92 1.05
C SER A 322 17.04 19.03 -0.16
N CYS A 323 15.77 18.58 -0.27
CA CYS A 323 15.30 17.77 -1.40
C CYS A 323 15.23 18.52 -2.72
N ALA A 324 14.72 19.75 -2.72
CA ALA A 324 14.51 20.55 -3.91
C ALA A 324 15.75 21.34 -4.35
N VAL A 325 16.92 21.13 -3.73
CA VAL A 325 18.12 21.92 -4.05
C VAL A 325 18.47 21.86 -5.53
N GLY A 326 18.83 23.02 -6.09
CA GLY A 326 19.09 23.15 -7.53
C GLY A 326 17.83 23.29 -8.39
N PHE A 327 16.62 23.16 -7.82
CA PHE A 327 15.35 23.37 -8.51
C PHE A 327 14.56 24.51 -7.86
N PRO A 328 14.07 25.51 -8.62
CA PRO A 328 13.28 26.58 -8.05
C PRO A 328 11.92 26.04 -7.56
N ALA A 329 11.43 26.54 -6.43
CA ALA A 329 10.14 26.12 -5.86
C ALA A 329 8.97 26.31 -6.84
N SER A 330 9.07 27.25 -7.79
CA SER A 330 8.07 27.48 -8.84
C SER A 330 7.95 26.32 -9.84
N LYS A 331 8.96 25.43 -9.93
CA LYS A 331 8.90 24.22 -10.74
C LYS A 331 7.97 23.17 -10.14
N PHE A 332 7.70 23.27 -8.83
CA PHE A 332 6.95 22.27 -8.09
C PHE A 332 5.46 22.60 -8.04
N GLY A 333 4.64 21.67 -8.54
CA GLY A 333 3.19 21.70 -8.37
C GLY A 333 2.73 20.83 -7.21
N ASN A 334 1.45 20.92 -6.84
CA ASN A 334 0.90 20.30 -5.63
C ASN A 334 -0.04 19.12 -5.92
N THR A 335 0.03 18.56 -7.12
CA THR A 335 -0.80 17.43 -7.55
C THR A 335 0.06 16.33 -8.16
N TRP A 336 -0.48 15.10 -8.19
CA TRP A 336 0.19 13.95 -8.78
C TRP A 336 0.51 14.08 -10.29
N SER A 337 -0.09 15.05 -10.99
CA SER A 337 0.23 15.30 -12.41
C SER A 337 1.50 16.14 -12.60
N ASP A 338 2.04 16.71 -11.53
CA ASP A 338 3.22 17.57 -11.61
C ASP A 338 4.51 16.72 -11.54
N ARG A 339 5.38 16.79 -12.57
CA ARG A 339 6.65 16.03 -12.55
C ARG A 339 7.54 16.36 -11.36
N PHE A 340 7.50 17.60 -10.93
CA PHE A 340 8.12 18.08 -9.69
C PHE A 340 6.99 18.23 -8.69
N TYR A 341 6.80 17.23 -7.85
CA TYR A 341 5.63 17.10 -7.00
C TYR A 341 5.95 17.47 -5.56
N ARG A 342 5.21 18.47 -5.11
CA ARG A 342 5.23 19.02 -3.77
C ARG A 342 4.16 18.34 -2.93
N THR A 343 4.61 17.54 -1.98
CA THR A 343 3.71 16.65 -1.24
C THR A 343 3.54 17.10 0.21
N LYS A 344 2.61 16.41 0.90
CA LYS A 344 2.45 16.46 2.36
C LYS A 344 2.64 15.08 2.99
N LEU A 345 3.48 14.27 2.34
CA LEU A 345 3.81 12.90 2.71
C LEU A 345 4.91 12.89 3.77
N ASN A 346 4.86 11.95 4.70
CA ASN A 346 6.03 11.71 5.54
C ASN A 346 7.11 10.98 4.72
N HIS A 347 8.34 10.92 5.25
CA HIS A 347 9.50 10.35 4.58
C HIS A 347 9.28 8.91 4.08
N TYR A 348 8.45 8.14 4.80
CA TYR A 348 8.20 6.72 4.54
C TYR A 348 7.04 6.49 3.58
N ASP A 349 6.06 7.38 3.52
CA ASP A 349 4.96 7.27 2.56
C ASP A 349 5.46 7.39 1.11
N MET A 350 6.56 8.13 0.90
CA MET A 350 7.24 8.24 -0.40
C MET A 350 7.95 6.94 -0.85
N GLN A 351 7.85 5.86 -0.07
CA GLN A 351 8.26 4.51 -0.48
C GLN A 351 7.10 3.72 -1.10
N PHE A 352 5.95 4.35 -1.36
CA PHE A 352 4.77 3.75 -2.01
C PHE A 352 4.06 2.64 -1.20
N ARG A 353 4.46 2.41 0.06
CA ARG A 353 3.97 1.29 0.88
C ARG A 353 2.51 1.43 1.34
N PHE A 354 2.01 2.65 1.43
CA PHE A 354 0.72 2.96 2.05
C PHE A 354 -0.34 3.48 1.06
N GLY A 355 -0.06 3.37 -0.24
CA GLY A 355 -0.99 3.79 -1.28
C GLY A 355 -1.13 5.31 -1.42
N ASP A 356 -2.31 5.73 -1.88
CA ASP A 356 -2.69 7.13 -2.05
C ASP A 356 -3.75 7.57 -1.04
N ALA A 357 -3.78 8.86 -0.71
CA ALA A 357 -4.87 9.43 0.06
C ALA A 357 -6.17 9.51 -0.78
N LEU A 358 -7.31 9.28 -0.13
CA LEU A 358 -8.64 9.33 -0.77
C LEU A 358 -9.04 10.75 -1.21
N PHE A 359 -8.70 11.77 -0.42
CA PHE A 359 -9.19 13.15 -0.62
C PHE A 359 -8.10 14.23 -0.65
N ASP A 360 -6.83 13.88 -0.47
CA ASP A 360 -5.72 14.84 -0.45
C ASP A 360 -4.81 14.64 -1.68
N LYS A 361 -4.95 15.56 -2.65
CA LYS A 361 -4.20 15.52 -3.91
C LYS A 361 -2.69 15.70 -3.72
N ALA A 362 -2.24 16.19 -2.56
CA ALA A 362 -0.82 16.33 -2.20
C ALA A 362 -0.26 15.07 -1.51
N LYS A 363 -1.07 14.01 -1.40
CA LYS A 363 -0.71 12.73 -0.76
C LYS A 363 -1.04 11.54 -1.66
N MET A 364 -0.72 11.66 -2.94
CA MET A 364 -0.93 10.61 -3.94
C MET A 364 0.40 10.13 -4.57
N PRO A 365 1.28 9.45 -3.82
CA PRO A 365 2.58 9.03 -4.33
C PRO A 365 2.50 7.94 -5.41
N LEU A 366 1.58 6.97 -5.31
CA LEU A 366 1.43 5.92 -6.33
C LEU A 366 0.93 6.50 -7.64
N LYS A 367 -0.18 7.24 -7.59
CA LYS A 367 -0.74 7.89 -8.77
C LYS A 367 0.24 8.85 -9.44
N TRP A 368 1.09 9.52 -8.67
CA TRP A 368 2.14 10.36 -9.22
C TRP A 368 3.14 9.53 -10.03
N PHE A 369 3.62 8.43 -9.47
CA PHE A 369 4.57 7.57 -10.16
C PHE A 369 3.95 6.91 -11.40
N GLU A 370 2.69 6.49 -11.33
CA GLU A 370 1.94 5.96 -12.47
C GLU A 370 1.78 7.00 -13.59
N CYS A 371 1.55 8.27 -13.27
CA CYS A 371 1.42 9.33 -14.27
C CYS A 371 2.76 9.79 -14.87
N LEU A 372 3.89 9.39 -14.29
CA LEU A 372 5.22 9.69 -14.83
C LEU A 372 5.67 8.71 -15.92
N LEU A 373 5.15 7.49 -15.87
CA LEU A 373 5.45 6.36 -16.77
C LEU A 373 4.52 6.36 -17.98
#